data_AF-A0A392TA45-F1
#
_entry.id   AF-A0A392TA45-F1
#
_cell.length_a   1.000
_cell.length_b   1.000
_cell.length_c   1.000
_cell.angle_alpha   90.00
_cell.angle_beta   90.00
_cell.angle_gamma   90.00
#
_symmetry.space_group_name_H-M   'P 1'
#
loop_
_entity.id
_entity.type
_entity.pdbx_description
1 polymer ?
#
loop_
_entity_poly.entity_id
_entity_poly.type
_entity_poly.pdbx_seq_one_letter_code
_entity_poly.pdbx_strand_id
1 'polypeptide(L)' 'MEVAERVRVFVWLLKHNRLMTNARKHKMGLGSAACWWCNDTDETALHVLRDCPYAMALWMNT' A
#
# COMPACT_ATOMS: atom_id res chain seq x y z
N MET A 1 3.61 17.01 -19.49
CA MET A 1 2.55 16.03 -19.19
C MET A 1 1.69 16.60 -18.09
N GLU A 2 0.43 16.94 -18.38
CA GLU A 2 -0.54 17.23 -17.32
C GLU A 2 -0.92 15.91 -16.65
N VAL A 3 -0.48 15.74 -15.40
CA VAL A 3 -0.87 14.60 -14.56
C VAL A 3 -2.04 15.05 -13.70
N ALA A 4 -3.12 14.26 -13.70
CA ALA A 4 -4.28 14.55 -12.88
C ALA A 4 -3.89 14.75 -11.40
N GLU A 5 -4.42 15.78 -10.75
CA GLU A 5 -4.06 16.14 -9.37
C GLU A 5 -4.28 14.99 -8.39
N ARG A 6 -5.31 14.17 -8.60
CA ARG A 6 -5.55 12.94 -7.81
C ARG A 6 -4.34 12.01 -7.77
N VAL A 7 -3.60 11.87 -8.88
CA VAL A 7 -2.41 11.02 -8.96
C VAL A 7 -1.26 11.69 -8.19
N ARG A 8 -1.11 13.00 -8.30
CA ARG A 8 -0.09 13.77 -7.57
C ARG A 8 -0.30 13.66 -6.05
N VAL A 9 -1.53 13.82 -5.58
CA VAL A 9 -1.90 13.67 -4.16
C VAL A 9 -1.67 12.24 -3.69
N PHE A 10 -2.07 11.25 -4.49
CA PHE A 10 -1.84 9.84 -4.17
C PHE A 10 -0.35 9.53 -4.01
N VAL A 11 0.49 9.94 -4.97
CA VAL A 11 1.95 9.75 -4.91
C VAL A 11 2.55 10.49 -3.72
N TRP A 12 2.06 11.68 -3.39
CA TRP A 12 2.49 12.40 -2.19
C TRP A 12 2.17 11.63 -0.91
N LEU A 13 0.93 11.14 -0.76
CA LEU A 13 0.54 10.32 0.38
C LEU A 13 1.38 9.04 0.49
N LEU A 14 1.63 8.38 -0.64
CA LEU A 14 2.48 7.20 -0.74
C LEU A 14 3.91 7.50 -0.25
N LYS A 15 4.54 8.54 -0.81
CA LYS A 15 5.92 8.94 -0.47
C LYS A 15 6.07 9.26 1.02
N HIS A 16 5.06 9.85 1.63
CA HIS A 16 5.08 10.23 3.03
C HIS A 16 4.55 9.14 3.99
N ASN A 17 4.33 7.90 3.51
CA ASN A 17 3.74 6.81 4.30
C ASN A 17 2.43 7.21 5.01
N ARG A 18 1.64 8.06 4.34
CA ARG A 18 0.36 8.59 4.82
C ARG A 18 -0.84 7.86 4.22
N LEU A 19 -0.63 6.76 3.50
CA LEU A 19 -1.71 5.85 3.13
C LEU A 19 -2.19 5.08 4.36
N MET A 20 -3.47 4.71 4.37
CA MET A 20 -4.08 3.94 5.45
C MET A 20 -3.85 2.45 5.20
N THR A 21 -2.63 1.98 5.44
CA THR A 21 -2.30 0.55 5.33
C THR A 21 -2.49 -0.16 6.66
N ASN A 22 -2.57 -1.50 6.66
CA ASN A 22 -2.69 -2.24 7.93
C ASN A 22 -1.50 -2.00 8.88
N ALA A 23 -0.27 -1.85 8.37
CA ALA A 23 0.87 -1.45 9.21
C ALA A 23 0.65 -0.10 9.92
N ARG A 24 0.00 0.87 9.27
CA ARG A 24 -0.33 2.16 9.89
C ARG A 24 -1.50 2.05 10.87
N LYS A 25 -2.53 1.28 10.52
CA LYS A 25 -3.64 0.98 11.44
C LYS A 25 -3.14 0.30 12.71
N HIS A 26 -2.19 -0.62 12.60
CA HIS A 26 -1.56 -1.26 13.74
C HIS A 26 -0.83 -0.27 14.64
N LYS A 27 -0.07 0.68 14.07
CA LYS A 27 0.57 1.78 14.82
C LYS A 27 -0.45 2.70 15.53
N MET A 28 -1.70 2.73 15.06
CA MET A 28 -2.80 3.45 15.69
C MET A 28 -3.57 2.60 16.73
N GLY A 29 -3.20 1.32 16.91
CA GLY A 29 -3.93 0.39 17.77
C GLY A 29 -5.24 -0.13 17.17
N LEU A 30 -5.45 0.02 15.86
CA LEU A 30 -6.71 -0.29 15.16
C LEU A 30 -6.72 -1.66 14.45
N GLY A 31 -5.83 -2.59 14.83
CA GLY A 31 -5.79 -3.95 14.29
C GLY A 31 -4.39 -4.51 14.11
N SER A 32 -4.27 -5.62 13.37
CA SER A 32 -2.99 -6.26 13.01
C SER A 32 -2.29 -5.51 11.87
N ALA A 33 -0.95 -5.58 11.83
CA ALA A 33 -0.14 -5.05 10.73
C ALA A 33 -0.08 -5.99 9.52
N ALA A 34 -0.44 -7.27 9.71
CA ALA A 34 -0.30 -8.31 8.71
C ALA A 34 -1.14 -8.04 7.45
N CYS A 35 -0.53 -8.31 6.30
CA CYS A 35 -1.22 -8.36 5.01
C CYS A 35 -2.16 -9.57 4.99
N TRP A 36 -3.40 -9.37 4.54
CA TRP A 36 -4.39 -10.43 4.50
C TRP A 36 -3.99 -11.56 3.52
N TRP A 37 -3.37 -11.21 2.40
CA TRP A 37 -2.98 -12.20 1.38
C TRP A 37 -1.67 -12.92 1.68
N CYS A 38 -0.72 -12.26 2.35
CA CYS A 38 0.60 -12.81 2.63
C CYS A 38 0.73 -13.41 4.04
N ASN A 39 -0.20 -13.05 4.93
CA ASN A 39 -0.37 -13.49 6.32
C ASN A 39 0.79 -13.20 7.29
N ASP A 40 2.04 -13.22 6.84
CA ASP A 40 3.24 -13.12 7.70
C ASP A 40 4.10 -11.88 7.40
N THR A 41 3.65 -11.03 6.47
CA THR A 41 4.33 -9.77 6.12
C THR A 41 3.45 -8.58 6.41
N ASP A 42 4.04 -7.54 6.99
CA ASP A 42 3.36 -6.28 7.25
C ASP A 42 2.88 -5.62 5.96
N GLU A 43 1.62 -5.18 5.95
CA GLU A 43 1.04 -4.42 4.85
C GLU A 43 1.53 -2.96 4.90
N THR A 44 2.70 -2.75 4.33
CA THR A 44 3.25 -1.41 4.09
C THR A 44 2.76 -0.85 2.75
N ALA A 45 3.02 0.44 2.52
CA ALA A 45 2.56 1.11 1.30
C ALA A 45 3.25 0.56 0.03
N LEU A 46 4.51 0.13 0.13
CA LEU A 46 5.20 -0.55 -0.97
C LEU A 46 4.73 -1.98 -1.13
N HIS A 47 4.46 -2.69 -0.03
CA HIS A 47 3.93 -4.04 -0.08
C HIS A 47 2.58 -4.08 -0.82
N VAL A 48 1.61 -3.27 -0.42
CA VAL A 48 0.27 -3.30 -1.05
C VAL A 48 0.28 -2.87 -2.52
N LEU A 49 1.24 -2.02 -2.93
CA LEU A 49 1.32 -1.52 -4.31
C LEU A 49 2.25 -2.33 -5.22
N ARG A 50 3.23 -3.04 -4.69
CA ARG A 50 4.28 -3.69 -5.48
C ARG A 50 4.64 -5.08 -4.97
N ASP A 51 5.05 -5.18 -3.71
CA ASP A 51 5.74 -6.40 -3.23
C ASP A 51 4.77 -7.53 -2.86
N CYS A 52 3.50 -7.21 -2.65
CA CYS A 52 2.46 -8.20 -2.43
C CYS A 52 2.32 -9.07 -3.70
N PRO A 53 2.41 -10.41 -3.60
CA PRO A 53 2.24 -11.32 -4.74
C PRO A 53 0.93 -11.09 -5.49
N TYR A 54 -0.13 -10.70 -4.77
CA TYR A 54 -1.41 -10.35 -5.37
C TYR A 54 -1.33 -9.05 -6.20
N ALA A 55 -0.67 -8.02 -5.68
CA ALA A 55 -0.44 -6.77 -6.41
C ALA A 55 0.48 -7.02 -7.62
N MET A 56 1.55 -7.78 -7.44
CA MET A 56 2.47 -8.14 -8.52
C MET A 56 1.77 -8.92 -9.64
N ALA A 57 0.91 -9.88 -9.30
CA ALA A 57 0.12 -10.62 -10.28
C ALA A 57 -0.79 -9.68 -11.10
N LEU A 58 -1.39 -8.67 -10.48
CA LEU A 58 -2.19 -7.66 -11.19
C LEU A 58 -1.35 -6.85 -12.20
N TRP A 59 -0.14 -6.44 -11.82
CA TRP A 59 0.74 -5.65 -12.71
C TRP A 59 1.36 -6.47 -13.84
N MET A 60 1.63 -7.76 -13.60
CA MET A 60 2.27 -8.63 -14.59
C MET A 60 1.26 -9.28 -15.54
N ASN A 61 -0.03 -9.20 -15.24
CA ASN A 61 -1.11 -9.74 -16.07
C ASN A 61 -1.74 -8.68 -17.01
N THR A 62 -1.02 -7.59 -17.27
CA THR A 62 -1.35 -6.54 -18.27
C THR A 62 -0.23 -6.43 -19.27
#